data_AF-A0A949WX42-F1
#
_entry.id   AF-A0A949WX42-F1
#
_cell.length_a   1.000
_cell.length_b   1.000
_cell.length_c   1.000
_cell.angle_alpha   90.00
_cell.angle_beta   90.00
_cell.angle_gamma   90.00
#
_symmetry.space_group_name_H-M   'P 1'
#
loop_
_entity.id
_entity.type
_entity.pdbx_description
1 polymer ?
#
loop_
_entity_poly.entity_id
_entity_poly.type
_entity_poly.pdbx_seq_one_letter_code
_entity_poly.pdbx_strand_id
1 'polypeptide(L)'
;MAIIYGIISIDTILRLANNWGSFWDDKVTAKDRFILERVAVFILIPLGVFFHEVGHALATLQVGGEVREFQWRVVWGYVIAVGNFLPVESWWIAFSGNLVSIALGFLAILAVPLVKKTVLKHLFYTFSQAQLVYSLVVYPIFSFTTSRGDWLTIYDFSIKPYAQITLGIHLLIVFALWLNSKNQWLLNFLNIPSLAKAESYIEEKIITQTKRLIIREFQVLDIEALAKILAKPEVMQFSLDGVFSTKQTAVKIQSFLDSYQKFGYGKWAVIHRQSGRLIGYCGIVVEKIEGKLENELGYRLDSDFWGQGLATEAAKACLNYGFDKLNLDCVLGLVEPENKASAKVLEKIGMEFVKESNSVWDGKVFRIYKAISGVDK
;
A
#
# COMPACT_ATOMS: atom_id res chain seq x y z
N MET A 1 0.89 -11.09 17.15
CA MET A 1 0.08 -9.96 16.65
C MET A 1 0.37 -8.64 17.37
N ALA A 2 0.22 -8.55 18.70
CA ALA A 2 0.43 -7.30 19.44
C ALA A 2 1.83 -6.66 19.27
N ILE A 3 2.90 -7.46 19.22
CA ILE A 3 4.28 -6.97 19.00
C ILE A 3 4.42 -6.33 17.61
N ILE A 4 3.96 -7.01 16.57
CA ILE A 4 3.99 -6.51 15.18
C ILE A 4 3.21 -5.21 15.09
N TYR A 5 2.03 -5.17 15.72
CA TYR A 5 1.20 -3.98 15.74
C TYR A 5 1.90 -2.81 16.42
N GLY A 6 2.52 -3.03 17.58
CA GLY A 6 3.30 -2.01 18.29
C GLY A 6 4.47 -1.46 17.46
N ILE A 7 5.20 -2.33 16.75
CA ILE A 7 6.28 -1.90 15.83
C ILE A 7 5.72 -1.01 14.73
N ILE A 8 4.59 -1.40 14.12
CA ILE A 8 3.94 -0.63 13.05
C ILE A 8 3.41 0.70 13.58
N SER A 9 2.82 0.74 14.79
CA SER A 9 2.37 1.97 15.43
C SER A 9 3.54 2.94 15.67
N ILE A 10 4.69 2.45 16.16
CA ILE A 10 5.90 3.26 16.36
C ILE A 10 6.43 3.81 15.03
N ASP A 11 6.59 2.96 14.02
CA ASP A 11 7.02 3.40 12.67
C ASP A 11 6.04 4.44 12.09
N THR A 12 4.74 4.26 12.32
CA THR A 12 3.71 5.21 11.87
C THR A 12 3.87 6.58 12.56
N ILE A 13 4.11 6.61 13.87
CA ILE A 13 4.36 7.84 14.63
C ILE A 13 5.63 8.53 14.11
N LEU A 14 6.73 7.78 13.91
CA LEU A 14 7.98 8.33 13.40
C LEU A 14 7.83 8.92 11.99
N ARG A 15 7.09 8.24 11.11
CA ARG A 15 6.80 8.74 9.76
C ARG A 15 5.91 9.98 9.79
N LEU A 16 4.90 10.01 10.65
CA LEU A 16 4.05 11.18 10.82
C LEU A 16 4.88 12.37 11.35
N ALA A 17 5.76 12.16 12.32
CA ALA A 17 6.64 13.20 12.85
C ALA A 17 7.60 13.74 11.77
N ASN A 18 8.22 12.85 10.99
CA ASN A 18 9.13 13.24 9.90
C ASN A 18 8.44 13.97 8.74
N ASN A 19 7.12 13.84 8.61
CA ASN A 19 6.32 14.46 7.54
C ASN A 19 5.30 15.45 8.07
N TRP A 20 5.48 15.93 9.31
CA TRP A 20 4.47 16.72 10.01
C TRP A 20 4.03 17.95 9.21
N GLY A 21 5.00 18.68 8.63
CA GLY A 21 4.70 19.88 7.84
C GLY A 21 3.80 19.61 6.63
N SER A 22 4.19 18.66 5.77
CA SER A 22 3.45 18.34 4.54
C SER A 22 2.13 17.62 4.83
N PHE A 23 2.07 16.80 5.87
CA PHE A 23 0.87 16.03 6.21
C PHE A 23 -0.34 16.92 6.53
N TRP A 24 -0.11 18.15 6.99
CA TRP A 24 -1.16 19.08 7.36
C TRP A 24 -1.51 20.12 6.29
N ASP A 25 -0.90 20.02 5.11
CA ASP A 25 -1.21 20.91 3.99
C ASP A 25 -2.54 20.51 3.31
N ASP A 26 -3.01 21.35 2.38
CA ASP A 26 -4.29 21.13 1.69
C ASP A 26 -4.18 20.14 0.51
N LYS A 27 -2.95 19.69 0.17
CA LYS A 27 -2.66 18.77 -0.93
C LYS A 27 -2.42 17.37 -0.38
N VAL A 28 -3.48 16.55 -0.32
CA VAL A 28 -3.35 15.15 0.08
C VAL A 28 -2.54 14.36 -0.96
N THR A 29 -1.26 14.06 -0.65
CA THR A 29 -0.41 13.23 -1.52
C THR A 29 -0.59 11.73 -1.24
N ALA A 30 -0.05 10.87 -2.11
CA ALA A 30 -0.02 9.42 -1.87
C ALA A 30 0.76 9.05 -0.58
N LYS A 31 1.80 9.83 -0.24
CA LYS A 31 2.56 9.67 1.00
C LYS A 31 1.70 10.01 2.22
N ASP A 32 0.93 11.08 2.14
CA ASP A 32 0.01 11.49 3.22
C ASP A 32 -1.11 10.47 3.39
N ARG A 33 -1.64 9.93 2.28
CA ARG A 33 -2.62 8.84 2.31
C ARG A 33 -2.06 7.60 3.01
N PHE A 34 -0.85 7.17 2.66
CA PHE A 34 -0.21 6.01 3.32
C PHE A 34 -0.05 6.23 4.83
N ILE A 35 0.40 7.43 5.24
CA ILE A 35 0.52 7.76 6.66
C ILE A 35 -0.85 7.82 7.32
N LEU A 36 -1.85 8.42 6.67
CA LEU A 36 -3.23 8.57 7.17
C LEU A 36 -3.92 7.23 7.38
N GLU A 37 -3.85 6.31 6.41
CA GLU A 37 -4.41 4.97 6.52
C GLU A 37 -3.77 4.22 7.71
N ARG A 38 -2.46 4.40 7.90
CA ARG A 38 -1.75 3.83 9.05
C ARG A 38 -2.14 4.49 10.36
N VAL A 39 -2.33 5.81 10.41
CA VAL A 39 -2.80 6.51 11.62
C VAL A 39 -4.21 6.03 11.98
N ALA A 40 -5.11 5.95 11.00
CA ALA A 40 -6.47 5.46 11.21
C ALA A 40 -6.47 4.04 11.80
N VAL A 41 -5.69 3.13 11.22
CA VAL A 41 -5.65 1.74 11.66
C VAL A 41 -4.81 1.59 12.93
N PHE A 42 -3.52 1.91 12.89
CA PHE A 42 -2.55 1.54 13.92
C PHE A 42 -2.49 2.48 15.13
N ILE A 43 -3.20 3.60 15.10
CA ILE A 43 -3.27 4.55 16.22
C ILE A 43 -4.72 4.71 16.70
N LEU A 44 -5.65 5.03 15.80
CA LEU A 44 -7.03 5.33 16.20
C LEU A 44 -7.84 4.09 16.58
N ILE A 45 -7.69 2.95 15.90
CA ILE A 45 -8.39 1.71 16.31
C ILE A 45 -7.97 1.27 17.73
N PRO A 46 -6.68 1.23 18.10
CA PRO A 46 -6.27 0.97 19.49
C PRO A 46 -6.91 1.87 20.53
N LEU A 47 -7.07 3.15 20.23
CA LEU A 47 -7.80 4.09 21.09
C LEU A 47 -9.30 3.72 21.13
N GLY A 48 -9.88 3.30 20.01
CA GLY A 48 -11.22 2.72 19.96
C GLY A 48 -11.38 1.50 20.87
N VAL A 49 -10.39 0.60 20.92
CA VAL A 49 -10.36 -0.55 21.85
C VAL A 49 -10.32 -0.08 23.30
N PHE A 50 -9.58 0.98 23.64
CA PHE A 50 -9.64 1.52 24.99
C PHE A 50 -11.06 1.98 25.37
N PHE A 51 -11.71 2.74 24.50
CA PHE A 51 -13.07 3.22 24.75
C PHE A 51 -14.11 2.10 24.77
N HIS A 52 -13.89 1.03 24.01
CA HIS A 52 -14.67 -0.20 24.09
C HIS A 52 -14.67 -0.77 25.52
N GLU A 53 -13.48 -0.94 26.11
CA GLU A 53 -13.36 -1.40 27.50
C GLU A 53 -14.02 -0.44 28.49
N VAL A 54 -13.88 0.87 28.27
CA VAL A 54 -14.58 1.88 29.09
C VAL A 54 -16.10 1.69 29.02
N GLY A 55 -16.64 1.34 27.85
CA GLY A 55 -18.06 1.01 27.69
C GLY A 55 -18.50 -0.14 28.58
N HIS A 56 -17.74 -1.24 28.63
CA HIS A 56 -18.02 -2.36 29.53
C HIS A 56 -17.95 -1.94 31.01
N ALA A 57 -16.94 -1.16 31.39
CA ALA A 57 -16.76 -0.70 32.75
C ALA A 57 -17.92 0.20 33.22
N LEU A 58 -18.32 1.17 32.39
CA LEU A 58 -19.44 2.05 32.69
C LEU A 58 -20.77 1.29 32.79
N ALA A 59 -21.02 0.35 31.87
CA ALA A 59 -22.22 -0.48 31.90
C ALA A 59 -22.27 -1.37 33.15
N THR A 60 -21.12 -1.89 33.58
CA THR A 60 -21.01 -2.67 34.83
C THR A 60 -21.41 -1.84 36.03
N LEU A 61 -20.87 -0.62 36.15
CA LEU A 61 -21.23 0.29 37.24
C LEU A 61 -22.71 0.71 37.16
N GLN A 62 -23.23 0.91 35.96
CA GLN A 62 -24.63 1.32 35.73
C GLN A 62 -25.64 0.29 36.26
N VAL A 63 -25.33 -1.01 36.15
CA VAL A 63 -26.18 -2.10 36.64
C VAL A 63 -25.85 -2.50 38.09
N GLY A 64 -25.07 -1.68 38.80
CA GLY A 64 -24.74 -1.90 40.22
C GLY A 64 -23.65 -2.93 40.49
N GLY A 65 -22.87 -3.32 39.48
CA GLY A 65 -21.68 -4.15 39.63
C GLY A 65 -20.42 -3.35 39.97
N GLU A 66 -19.34 -4.07 40.23
CA GLU A 66 -18.00 -3.51 40.46
C GLU A 66 -17.04 -3.93 39.35
N VAL A 67 -16.15 -3.02 38.95
CA VAL A 67 -15.07 -3.29 38.00
C VAL A 67 -13.84 -3.73 38.79
N ARG A 68 -13.57 -5.03 38.81
CA ARG A 68 -12.43 -5.59 39.56
C ARG A 68 -11.11 -5.40 38.83
N GLU A 69 -11.12 -5.61 37.52
CA GLU A 69 -9.94 -5.40 36.67
C GLU A 69 -10.33 -4.64 35.41
N PHE A 70 -9.45 -3.73 35.01
CA PHE A 70 -9.50 -3.02 33.74
C PHE A 70 -8.10 -3.11 33.12
N GLN A 71 -8.00 -3.67 31.93
CA GLN A 71 -6.73 -3.80 31.21
C GLN A 71 -6.91 -3.36 29.75
N TRP A 72 -5.97 -2.55 29.27
CA TRP A 72 -5.86 -2.18 27.86
C TRP A 72 -4.44 -2.41 27.37
N ARG A 73 -4.29 -3.17 26.29
CA ARG A 73 -3.02 -3.60 25.71
C ARG A 73 -2.99 -3.32 24.21
N VAL A 74 -3.29 -2.07 23.86
CA VAL A 74 -3.29 -1.50 22.50
C VAL A 74 -4.37 -2.10 21.61
N VAL A 75 -4.20 -3.33 21.15
CA VAL A 75 -5.11 -3.99 20.19
C VAL A 75 -6.12 -4.95 20.82
N TRP A 76 -6.04 -5.10 22.14
CA TRP A 76 -6.98 -5.89 22.92
C TRP A 76 -7.05 -5.31 24.34
N GLY A 77 -8.17 -5.54 25.00
CA GLY A 77 -8.38 -5.22 26.40
C GLY A 77 -9.32 -6.22 27.02
N TYR A 78 -9.60 -6.02 28.30
CA TYR A 78 -10.71 -6.68 28.97
C TYR A 78 -11.13 -5.90 30.22
N VAL A 79 -12.38 -6.10 30.61
CA VAL A 79 -12.94 -5.70 31.90
C VAL A 79 -13.46 -6.92 32.63
N ILE A 80 -13.07 -7.09 33.90
CA ILE A 80 -13.67 -8.10 34.78
C ILE A 80 -14.74 -7.43 35.63
N ALA A 81 -15.98 -7.62 35.21
CA ALA A 81 -17.16 -7.22 35.97
C ALA A 81 -17.47 -8.23 37.07
N VAL A 82 -17.71 -7.75 38.29
CA VAL A 82 -18.09 -8.56 39.44
C VAL A 82 -19.42 -8.06 39.98
N GLY A 83 -20.38 -8.97 40.12
CA GLY A 83 -21.73 -8.66 40.58
C GLY A 83 -22.68 -9.82 40.31
N ASN A 84 -23.87 -9.75 40.91
CA ASN A 84 -24.95 -10.70 40.64
C ASN A 84 -25.81 -10.14 39.50
N PHE A 85 -25.41 -10.39 38.26
CA PHE A 85 -26.08 -9.86 37.08
C PHE A 85 -27.21 -10.77 36.60
N LEU A 86 -28.37 -10.17 36.32
CA LEU A 86 -29.41 -10.81 35.52
C LEU A 86 -28.87 -11.11 34.11
N PRO A 87 -29.45 -12.08 33.37
CA PRO A 87 -29.04 -12.35 31.99
C PRO A 87 -29.07 -11.12 31.09
N VAL A 88 -30.08 -10.26 31.25
CA VAL A 88 -30.21 -9.02 30.48
C VAL A 88 -29.13 -7.98 30.83
N GLU A 89 -28.67 -7.96 32.09
CA GLU A 89 -27.60 -7.06 32.53
C GLU A 89 -26.24 -7.55 32.02
N SER A 90 -26.00 -8.86 32.05
CA SER A 90 -24.83 -9.48 31.42
C SER A 90 -24.79 -9.19 29.91
N TRP A 91 -25.94 -9.29 29.24
CA TRP A 91 -26.08 -8.93 27.84
C TRP A 91 -25.79 -7.44 27.60
N TRP A 92 -26.32 -6.55 28.46
CA TRP A 92 -26.08 -5.11 28.37
C TRP A 92 -24.60 -4.75 28.55
N ILE A 93 -23.92 -5.36 29.52
CA ILE A 93 -22.48 -5.17 29.72
C ILE A 93 -21.72 -5.58 28.46
N ALA A 94 -21.96 -6.79 27.94
CA ALA A 94 -21.30 -7.28 26.72
C ALA A 94 -21.60 -6.40 25.49
N PHE A 95 -22.83 -5.93 25.35
CA PHE A 95 -23.24 -5.06 24.25
C PHE A 95 -22.60 -3.68 24.31
N SER A 96 -22.44 -3.11 25.51
CA SER A 96 -22.08 -1.70 25.70
C SER A 96 -20.69 -1.34 25.16
N GLY A 97 -19.68 -2.20 25.30
CA GLY A 97 -18.38 -1.95 24.69
C GLY A 97 -18.47 -1.88 23.17
N ASN A 98 -19.22 -2.80 22.55
CA ASN A 98 -19.45 -2.83 21.11
C ASN A 98 -20.24 -1.61 20.64
N LEU A 99 -21.26 -1.20 21.41
CA LEU A 99 -22.03 0.01 21.16
C LEU A 99 -21.13 1.25 21.13
N VAL A 100 -20.20 1.40 22.08
CA VAL A 100 -19.23 2.51 22.09
C VAL A 100 -18.35 2.47 20.84
N SER A 101 -17.81 1.31 20.48
CA SER A 101 -16.99 1.16 19.27
C SER A 101 -17.73 1.51 17.98
N ILE A 102 -18.98 1.08 17.86
CA ILE A 102 -19.85 1.39 16.73
C ILE A 102 -20.18 2.89 16.71
N ALA A 103 -20.52 3.46 17.86
CA ALA A 103 -20.79 4.88 18.01
C ALA A 103 -19.59 5.74 17.62
N LEU A 104 -18.35 5.36 17.99
CA LEU A 104 -17.14 6.06 17.55
C LEU A 104 -17.00 6.06 16.02
N GLY A 105 -17.28 4.93 15.37
CA GLY A 105 -17.27 4.83 13.91
C GLY A 105 -18.28 5.77 13.25
N PHE A 106 -19.51 5.86 13.78
CA PHE A 106 -20.53 6.78 13.28
C PHE A 106 -20.25 8.25 13.64
N LEU A 107 -19.75 8.54 14.84
CA LEU A 107 -19.37 9.89 15.23
C LEU A 107 -18.25 10.43 14.33
N ALA A 108 -17.28 9.58 13.97
CA ALA A 108 -16.23 9.96 13.04
C ALA A 108 -16.80 10.35 11.67
N ILE A 109 -17.79 9.63 11.15
CA ILE A 109 -18.38 9.99 9.85
C ILE A 109 -19.24 11.25 9.93
N LEU A 110 -19.98 11.44 11.02
CA LEU A 110 -20.75 12.66 11.28
C LEU A 110 -19.84 13.89 11.50
N ALA A 111 -18.60 13.68 11.93
CA ALA A 111 -17.61 14.75 12.09
C ALA A 111 -16.96 15.21 10.78
N VAL A 112 -17.00 14.41 9.71
CA VAL A 112 -16.44 14.76 8.39
C VAL A 112 -16.88 16.14 7.89
N PRO A 113 -18.18 16.49 7.83
CA PRO A 113 -18.62 17.80 7.34
C PRO A 113 -18.20 18.96 8.26
N LEU A 114 -17.84 18.67 9.51
CA LEU A 114 -17.44 19.68 10.51
C LEU A 114 -15.97 20.10 10.35
N VAL A 115 -15.15 19.31 9.64
CA VAL A 115 -13.73 19.61 9.45
C VAL A 115 -13.42 20.23 8.11
N LYS A 116 -12.57 21.26 8.13
CA LYS A 116 -12.19 22.03 6.94
C LYS A 116 -11.12 21.33 6.11
N LYS A 117 -10.09 20.78 6.77
CA LYS A 117 -8.93 20.18 6.09
C LYS A 117 -9.27 18.86 5.41
N THR A 118 -8.89 18.71 4.14
CA THR A 118 -9.13 17.51 3.34
C THR A 118 -8.49 16.27 3.96
N VAL A 119 -7.27 16.39 4.51
CA VAL A 119 -6.58 15.30 5.23
C VAL A 119 -7.40 14.79 6.41
N LEU A 120 -8.01 15.70 7.20
CA LEU A 120 -8.86 15.31 8.34
C LEU A 120 -10.17 14.65 7.90
N LYS A 121 -10.78 15.12 6.81
CA LYS A 121 -11.96 14.46 6.21
C LYS A 121 -11.65 13.02 5.84
N HIS A 122 -10.51 12.78 5.18
CA HIS A 122 -10.06 11.43 4.85
C HIS A 122 -9.74 10.60 6.09
N LEU A 123 -9.08 11.19 7.09
CA LEU A 123 -8.72 10.47 8.31
C LEU A 123 -9.96 9.97 9.04
N PHE A 124 -10.95 10.85 9.24
CA PHE A 124 -12.21 10.47 9.89
C PHE A 124 -13.02 9.47 9.09
N TYR A 125 -13.08 9.62 7.76
CA TYR A 125 -13.74 8.65 6.90
C TYR A 125 -13.06 7.27 6.96
N THR A 126 -11.74 7.21 6.82
CA THR A 126 -10.97 5.97 6.86
C THR A 126 -11.07 5.30 8.24
N PHE A 127 -10.95 6.08 9.32
CA PHE A 127 -11.15 5.57 10.67
C PHE A 127 -12.57 5.04 10.86
N SER A 128 -13.60 5.77 10.41
CA SER A 128 -14.99 5.31 10.48
C SER A 128 -15.19 3.96 9.80
N GLN A 129 -14.73 3.81 8.55
CA GLN A 129 -14.84 2.56 7.82
C GLN A 129 -14.11 1.42 8.52
N ALA A 130 -12.86 1.65 8.94
CA ALA A 130 -12.06 0.63 9.59
C ALA A 130 -12.65 0.21 10.95
N GLN A 131 -13.11 1.16 11.76
CA GLN A 131 -13.74 0.93 13.05
C GLN A 131 -15.05 0.14 12.90
N LEU A 132 -15.94 0.56 11.99
CA LEU A 132 -17.22 -0.12 11.77
C LEU A 132 -17.03 -1.54 11.23
N VAL A 133 -16.13 -1.73 10.25
CA VAL A 133 -15.81 -3.08 9.73
C VAL A 133 -15.18 -3.95 10.82
N TYR A 134 -14.29 -3.39 11.64
CA TYR A 134 -13.70 -4.13 12.75
C TYR A 134 -14.78 -4.59 13.75
N SER A 135 -15.63 -3.67 14.22
CA SER A 135 -16.64 -3.97 15.25
C SER A 135 -17.79 -4.83 14.75
N LEU A 136 -18.20 -4.72 13.48
CA LEU A 136 -19.37 -5.40 12.94
C LEU A 136 -19.03 -6.64 12.10
N VAL A 137 -17.78 -6.84 11.71
CA VAL A 137 -17.41 -8.00 10.88
C VAL A 137 -16.27 -8.76 11.52
N VAL A 138 -15.12 -8.10 11.71
CA VAL A 138 -13.90 -8.78 12.15
C VAL A 138 -14.06 -9.33 13.57
N TYR A 139 -14.54 -8.50 14.50
CA TYR A 139 -14.67 -8.88 15.91
C TYR A 139 -15.73 -9.96 16.15
N PRO A 140 -16.96 -9.89 15.59
CA PRO A 140 -17.91 -11.01 15.69
C PRO A 140 -17.32 -12.32 15.15
N ILE A 141 -16.71 -12.31 13.96
CA ILE A 141 -16.07 -13.50 13.39
C ILE A 141 -15.00 -14.04 14.35
N PHE A 142 -14.14 -13.16 14.87
CA PHE A 142 -13.13 -13.54 15.85
C PHE A 142 -13.77 -14.15 17.10
N SER A 143 -14.87 -13.58 17.59
CA SER A 143 -15.50 -14.07 18.81
C SER A 143 -16.05 -15.48 18.69
N PHE A 144 -16.73 -15.78 17.57
CA PHE A 144 -17.23 -17.11 17.28
C PHE A 144 -16.11 -18.11 16.99
N THR A 145 -15.13 -17.73 16.17
CA THR A 145 -14.02 -18.63 15.79
C THR A 145 -13.12 -18.99 16.96
N THR A 146 -12.94 -18.09 17.93
CA THR A 146 -12.13 -18.35 19.13
C THR A 146 -12.93 -18.80 20.34
N SER A 147 -14.27 -18.84 20.23
CA SER A 147 -15.19 -19.07 21.35
C SER A 147 -14.90 -18.16 22.55
N ARG A 148 -14.53 -16.89 22.29
CA ARG A 148 -14.24 -15.86 23.29
C ARG A 148 -14.76 -14.50 22.86
N GLY A 149 -15.21 -13.67 23.81
CA GLY A 149 -15.61 -12.29 23.56
C GLY A 149 -17.11 -12.07 23.45
N ASP A 150 -17.50 -10.80 23.32
CA ASP A 150 -18.84 -10.34 23.68
C ASP A 150 -19.93 -10.86 22.74
N TRP A 151 -19.60 -11.08 21.47
CA TRP A 151 -20.59 -11.45 20.46
C TRP A 151 -21.25 -12.80 20.73
N LEU A 152 -20.62 -13.67 21.53
CA LEU A 152 -21.23 -14.90 22.02
C LEU A 152 -22.40 -14.61 22.97
N THR A 153 -22.22 -13.66 23.88
CA THR A 153 -23.26 -13.21 24.82
C THR A 153 -24.31 -12.35 24.11
N ILE A 154 -23.87 -11.46 23.21
CA ILE A 154 -24.79 -10.57 22.46
C ILE A 154 -25.78 -11.39 21.60
N TYR A 155 -25.32 -12.50 21.02
CA TYR A 155 -26.14 -13.43 20.23
C TYR A 155 -26.64 -14.64 21.00
N ASP A 156 -26.74 -14.54 22.33
CA ASP A 156 -27.49 -15.51 23.10
C ASP A 156 -29.01 -15.32 22.85
N PHE A 157 -29.56 -16.14 21.96
CA PHE A 157 -30.99 -16.11 21.59
C PHE A 157 -31.94 -16.57 22.70
N SER A 158 -31.41 -17.06 23.84
CA SER A 158 -32.24 -17.29 25.02
C SER A 158 -32.71 -15.97 25.66
N ILE A 159 -31.95 -14.88 25.47
CA ILE A 159 -32.23 -13.55 26.03
C ILE A 159 -33.07 -12.74 25.03
N LYS A 160 -34.39 -12.98 25.04
CA LYS A 160 -35.34 -12.30 24.14
C LYS A 160 -35.73 -10.90 24.65
N PRO A 161 -35.98 -9.92 23.77
CA PRO A 161 -35.87 -9.95 22.30
C PRO A 161 -34.51 -9.42 21.77
N TYR A 162 -33.52 -9.25 22.65
CA TYR A 162 -32.33 -8.42 22.38
C TYR A 162 -31.44 -9.00 21.29
N ALA A 163 -31.18 -10.31 21.31
CA ALA A 163 -30.37 -10.96 20.27
C ALA A 163 -31.02 -10.86 18.88
N GLN A 164 -32.36 -11.01 18.78
CA GLN A 164 -33.08 -10.91 17.50
C GLN A 164 -33.03 -9.48 16.94
N ILE A 165 -33.29 -8.49 17.79
CA ILE A 165 -33.25 -7.07 17.39
C ILE A 165 -31.83 -6.70 16.96
N THR A 166 -30.82 -7.13 17.73
CA THR A 166 -29.42 -6.86 17.42
C THR A 166 -29.01 -7.48 16.10
N LEU A 167 -29.38 -8.74 15.83
CA LEU A 167 -29.12 -9.38 14.54
C LEU A 167 -29.76 -8.59 13.38
N GLY A 168 -31.02 -8.17 13.52
CA GLY A 168 -31.72 -7.41 12.49
C GLY A 168 -31.04 -6.07 12.17
N ILE A 169 -30.71 -5.30 13.21
CA ILE A 169 -29.99 -4.01 13.07
C ILE A 169 -28.59 -4.25 12.49
N HIS A 170 -27.89 -5.26 12.97
CA HIS A 170 -26.54 -5.57 12.54
C HIS A 170 -26.49 -5.93 11.04
N LEU A 171 -27.36 -6.82 10.57
CA LEU A 171 -27.44 -7.18 9.15
C LEU A 171 -27.76 -5.97 8.28
N LEU A 172 -28.64 -5.07 8.75
CA LEU A 172 -28.97 -3.83 8.04
C LEU A 172 -27.75 -2.92 7.90
N ILE A 173 -26.99 -2.72 8.98
CA ILE A 173 -25.78 -1.88 8.95
C ILE A 173 -24.71 -2.49 8.06
N VAL A 174 -24.45 -3.81 8.17
CA VAL A 174 -23.46 -4.49 7.33
C VAL A 174 -23.86 -4.43 5.85
N PHE A 175 -25.14 -4.60 5.55
CA PHE A 175 -25.65 -4.45 4.19
C PHE A 175 -25.48 -3.02 3.66
N ALA A 176 -25.76 -2.00 4.49
CA ALA A 176 -25.53 -0.60 4.13
C ALA A 176 -24.04 -0.31 3.88
N LEU A 177 -23.14 -0.84 4.71
CA LEU A 177 -21.68 -0.74 4.51
C LEU A 177 -21.23 -1.44 3.22
N TRP A 178 -21.78 -2.62 2.93
CA TRP A 178 -21.52 -3.34 1.70
C TRP A 178 -21.99 -2.56 0.46
N LEU A 179 -23.21 -2.02 0.48
CA LEU A 179 -23.71 -1.16 -0.59
C LEU A 179 -22.84 0.08 -0.79
N ASN A 180 -22.43 0.72 0.31
CA ASN A 180 -21.51 1.86 0.25
C ASN A 180 -20.14 1.45 -0.36
N SER A 181 -19.61 0.28 0.00
CA SER A 181 -18.35 -0.22 -0.57
C SER A 181 -18.41 -0.40 -2.10
N LYS A 182 -19.60 -0.71 -2.63
CA LYS A 182 -19.83 -0.89 -4.08
C LYS A 182 -19.99 0.43 -4.82
N ASN A 183 -20.76 1.36 -4.25
CA ASN A 183 -21.23 2.55 -4.98
C ASN A 183 -20.58 3.86 -4.54
N GLN A 184 -19.83 3.85 -3.43
CA GLN A 184 -19.12 5.02 -2.88
C GLN A 184 -20.03 6.26 -2.67
N TRP A 185 -21.34 6.05 -2.50
CA TRP A 185 -22.33 7.13 -2.37
C TRP A 185 -22.02 8.05 -1.19
N LEU A 186 -21.50 7.50 -0.09
CA LEU A 186 -21.21 8.25 1.13
C LEU A 186 -20.04 9.23 0.94
N LEU A 187 -19.04 8.88 0.13
CA LEU A 187 -17.98 9.82 -0.25
C LEU A 187 -18.55 11.03 -0.99
N ASN A 188 -19.43 10.77 -1.96
CA ASN A 188 -20.08 11.81 -2.75
C ASN A 188 -20.98 12.69 -1.87
N PHE A 189 -21.79 12.08 -1.00
CA PHE A 189 -22.68 12.80 -0.08
C PHE A 189 -21.91 13.70 0.89
N LEU A 190 -20.81 13.21 1.45
CA LEU A 190 -19.99 13.97 2.40
C LEU A 190 -19.07 14.99 1.74
N ASN A 191 -19.12 15.11 0.41
CA ASN A 191 -18.23 15.94 -0.39
C ASN A 191 -16.75 15.72 0.00
N ILE A 192 -16.41 14.46 0.29
CA ILE A 192 -15.03 14.03 0.41
C ILE A 192 -14.58 13.81 -1.03
N PRO A 193 -13.53 14.51 -1.52
CA PRO A 193 -12.96 14.20 -2.82
C PRO A 193 -12.69 12.70 -2.87
N SER A 194 -13.36 11.97 -3.76
CA SER A 194 -13.15 10.53 -3.86
C SER A 194 -11.65 10.28 -4.04
N LEU A 195 -11.03 9.43 -3.20
CA LEU A 195 -9.63 9.04 -3.39
C LEU A 195 -9.47 8.17 -4.66
N ALA A 196 -10.56 7.66 -5.21
CA ALA A 196 -10.63 7.06 -6.54
C ALA A 196 -10.75 8.13 -7.66
N LYS A 197 -11.22 9.35 -7.38
CA LYS A 197 -11.00 10.54 -8.25
C LYS A 197 -9.69 11.25 -7.95
N ALA A 198 -9.02 10.93 -6.84
CA ALA A 198 -7.60 11.14 -6.64
C ALA A 198 -6.74 10.06 -7.33
N GLU A 199 -7.32 9.19 -8.17
CA GLU A 199 -6.58 8.52 -9.25
C GLU A 199 -5.95 9.53 -10.21
N SER A 200 -6.38 10.80 -10.20
CA SER A 200 -5.73 11.88 -10.96
C SER A 200 -4.54 12.54 -10.25
N TYR A 201 -4.21 12.17 -9.00
CA TYR A 201 -3.07 12.75 -8.25
C TYR A 201 -2.31 11.74 -7.35
N ILE A 202 -2.31 10.45 -7.69
CA ILE A 202 -0.96 9.92 -7.93
C ILE A 202 -0.60 10.62 -9.23
N GLU A 203 0.21 11.68 -9.19
CA GLU A 203 0.89 12.04 -10.42
C GLU A 203 1.66 10.77 -10.78
N GLU A 204 1.08 9.96 -11.67
CA GLU A 204 1.88 9.09 -12.51
C GLU A 204 2.88 10.06 -13.10
N LYS A 205 4.07 10.13 -12.50
CA LYS A 205 5.13 10.96 -13.02
C LYS A 205 5.56 10.28 -14.29
N ILE A 206 4.89 10.64 -15.36
CA ILE A 206 5.17 10.20 -16.71
C ILE A 206 6.51 10.82 -17.03
N ILE A 207 7.51 9.95 -17.13
CA ILE A 207 8.88 10.31 -17.47
C ILE A 207 8.93 10.65 -18.95
N THR A 208 8.31 9.79 -19.76
CA THR A 208 8.20 9.99 -21.20
C THR A 208 7.08 9.13 -21.78
N GLN A 209 6.63 9.48 -22.97
CA GLN A 209 5.66 8.72 -23.74
C GLN A 209 6.18 8.52 -25.15
N THR A 210 5.86 7.37 -25.73
CA THR A 210 6.19 7.04 -27.10
C THR A 210 4.91 6.73 -27.87
N LYS A 211 5.06 6.30 -29.13
CA LYS A 211 3.91 5.87 -29.94
C LYS A 211 3.12 4.75 -29.25
N ARG A 212 3.78 3.80 -28.61
CA ARG A 212 3.15 2.59 -28.06
C ARG A 212 3.26 2.44 -26.55
N LEU A 213 4.08 3.24 -25.88
CA LEU A 213 4.39 3.08 -24.46
C LEU A 213 4.14 4.35 -23.66
N ILE A 214 3.74 4.16 -22.41
CA ILE A 214 3.83 5.17 -21.34
C ILE A 214 4.90 4.67 -20.36
N ILE A 215 5.87 5.52 -20.05
CA ILE A 215 6.92 5.22 -19.08
C ILE A 215 6.70 6.12 -17.88
N ARG A 216 6.44 5.52 -16.71
CA ARG A 216 6.10 6.23 -15.48
C ARG A 216 6.79 5.63 -14.27
N GLU A 217 6.92 6.40 -13.19
CA GLU A 217 7.36 5.85 -11.91
C GLU A 217 6.47 4.67 -11.45
N PHE A 218 7.13 3.70 -10.82
CA PHE A 218 6.46 2.55 -10.22
C PHE A 218 5.55 2.96 -9.06
N GLN A 219 4.53 2.16 -8.83
CA GLN A 219 3.62 2.27 -7.70
C GLN A 219 3.53 0.93 -6.95
N VAL A 220 3.11 0.97 -5.68
CA VAL A 220 2.89 -0.25 -4.88
C VAL A 220 1.85 -1.17 -5.54
N LEU A 221 0.88 -0.61 -6.27
CA LEU A 221 -0.14 -1.37 -7.00
C LEU A 221 0.42 -2.17 -8.19
N ASP A 222 1.62 -1.85 -8.68
CA ASP A 222 2.25 -2.57 -9.79
C ASP A 222 2.88 -3.91 -9.36
N ILE A 223 2.96 -4.20 -8.05
CA ILE A 223 3.63 -5.40 -7.51
C ILE A 223 3.07 -6.68 -8.11
N GLU A 224 1.75 -6.85 -8.13
CA GLU A 224 1.15 -8.09 -8.61
C GLU A 224 1.36 -8.28 -10.12
N ALA A 225 1.22 -7.19 -10.88
CA ALA A 225 1.42 -7.23 -12.33
C ALA A 225 2.87 -7.54 -12.69
N LEU A 226 3.83 -6.90 -12.01
CA LEU A 226 5.25 -7.16 -12.23
C LEU A 226 5.66 -8.56 -11.72
N ALA A 227 5.06 -9.05 -10.64
CA ALA A 227 5.39 -10.36 -10.07
C ALA A 227 5.06 -11.50 -11.06
N LYS A 228 3.95 -11.38 -11.80
CA LYS A 228 3.61 -12.32 -12.88
C LYS A 228 4.67 -12.36 -13.97
N ILE A 229 5.30 -11.23 -14.28
CA ILE A 229 6.36 -11.12 -15.28
C ILE A 229 7.66 -11.71 -14.75
N LEU A 230 8.07 -11.35 -13.53
CA LEU A 230 9.33 -11.79 -12.93
C LEU A 230 9.30 -13.24 -12.41
N ALA A 231 8.13 -13.87 -12.36
CA ALA A 231 8.01 -15.31 -12.10
C ALA A 231 8.30 -16.17 -13.33
N LYS A 232 8.30 -15.60 -14.55
CA LYS A 232 8.53 -16.33 -15.79
C LYS A 232 10.01 -16.70 -15.95
N PRO A 233 10.39 -18.00 -16.00
CA PRO A 233 11.78 -18.42 -16.14
C PRO A 233 12.48 -17.85 -17.37
N GLU A 234 11.78 -17.76 -18.50
CA GLU A 234 12.34 -17.20 -19.73
C GLU A 234 12.68 -15.71 -19.60
N VAL A 235 11.87 -14.95 -18.84
CA VAL A 235 12.10 -13.52 -18.59
C VAL A 235 13.30 -13.30 -17.66
N MET A 236 13.54 -14.24 -16.74
CA MET A 236 14.57 -14.16 -15.71
C MET A 236 15.82 -15.01 -16.02
N GLN A 237 15.90 -15.62 -17.21
CA GLN A 237 16.99 -16.54 -17.61
C GLN A 237 18.40 -15.96 -17.38
N PHE A 238 18.57 -14.66 -17.64
CA PHE A 238 19.84 -13.94 -17.49
C PHE A 238 19.87 -13.05 -16.23
N SER A 239 18.98 -13.30 -15.26
CA SER A 239 18.98 -12.62 -13.97
C SER A 239 19.83 -13.41 -12.98
N LEU A 240 20.74 -12.73 -12.27
CA LEU A 240 21.61 -13.36 -11.26
C LEU A 240 20.80 -14.07 -10.17
N ASP A 241 19.72 -13.42 -9.73
CA ASP A 241 18.88 -13.89 -8.63
C ASP A 241 17.80 -14.92 -9.05
N GLY A 242 17.76 -15.35 -10.32
CA GLY A 242 16.72 -16.25 -10.84
C GLY A 242 15.31 -15.63 -10.83
N VAL A 243 14.27 -16.48 -10.84
CA VAL A 243 12.85 -16.04 -10.82
C VAL A 243 12.45 -15.44 -9.47
N PHE A 244 11.56 -14.46 -9.49
CA PHE A 244 11.10 -13.78 -8.28
C PHE A 244 9.73 -14.27 -7.81
N SER A 245 9.63 -14.48 -6.51
CA SER A 245 8.34 -14.48 -5.80
C SER A 245 7.73 -13.08 -5.76
N THR A 246 6.43 -12.99 -5.42
CA THR A 246 5.75 -11.70 -5.18
C THR A 246 6.46 -10.86 -4.12
N LYS A 247 6.99 -11.50 -3.06
CA LYS A 247 7.75 -10.80 -2.00
C LYS A 247 9.06 -10.21 -2.52
N GLN A 248 9.83 -10.99 -3.30
CA GLN A 248 11.06 -10.48 -3.93
C GLN A 248 10.75 -9.36 -4.93
N THR A 249 9.65 -9.47 -5.67
CA THR A 249 9.18 -8.41 -6.57
C THR A 249 8.84 -7.12 -5.81
N ALA A 250 8.15 -7.22 -4.67
CA ALA A 250 7.86 -6.07 -3.82
C ALA A 250 9.14 -5.39 -3.32
N VAL A 251 10.14 -6.17 -2.90
CA VAL A 251 11.47 -5.65 -2.54
C VAL A 251 12.14 -4.96 -3.73
N LYS A 252 12.01 -5.53 -4.94
CA LYS A 252 12.58 -4.92 -6.15
C LYS A 252 11.91 -3.59 -6.51
N ILE A 253 10.59 -3.51 -6.45
CA ILE A 253 9.87 -2.24 -6.64
C ILE A 253 10.28 -1.22 -5.59
N GLN A 254 10.40 -1.62 -4.32
CA GLN A 254 10.88 -0.71 -3.28
C GLN A 254 12.27 -0.16 -3.62
N SER A 255 13.19 -0.98 -4.15
CA SER A 255 14.51 -0.50 -4.56
C SER A 255 14.45 0.56 -5.68
N PHE A 256 13.46 0.48 -6.58
CA PHE A 256 13.25 1.51 -7.60
C PHE A 256 12.72 2.80 -6.98
N LEU A 257 11.75 2.71 -6.06
CA LEU A 257 11.22 3.87 -5.32
C LEU A 257 12.33 4.57 -4.51
N ASP A 258 13.20 3.79 -3.87
CA ASP A 258 14.33 4.31 -3.10
C ASP A 258 15.34 5.02 -4.03
N SER A 259 15.56 4.50 -5.25
CA SER A 259 16.38 5.17 -6.27
C SER A 259 15.79 6.53 -6.67
N TYR A 260 14.47 6.62 -6.86
CA TYR A 260 13.83 7.89 -7.18
C TYR A 260 14.03 8.92 -6.07
N GLN A 261 13.91 8.50 -4.81
CA GLN A 261 14.12 9.39 -3.66
C GLN A 261 15.58 9.83 -3.53
N LYS A 262 16.53 8.92 -3.77
CA LYS A 262 17.95 9.17 -3.56
C LYS A 262 18.60 9.95 -4.71
N PHE A 263 18.25 9.63 -5.94
CA PHE A 263 18.91 10.13 -7.14
C PHE A 263 18.00 10.95 -8.05
N GLY A 264 16.68 10.96 -7.82
CA GLY A 264 15.70 11.64 -8.66
C GLY A 264 15.23 10.85 -9.89
N TYR A 265 15.83 9.68 -10.14
CA TYR A 265 15.52 8.78 -11.26
C TYR A 265 15.84 7.31 -10.93
N GLY A 266 15.41 6.39 -11.80
CA GLY A 266 15.56 4.95 -11.60
C GLY A 266 14.95 4.15 -12.76
N LYS A 267 14.76 2.85 -12.56
CA LYS A 267 14.02 2.00 -13.51
C LYS A 267 12.52 2.26 -13.37
N TRP A 268 11.83 2.54 -14.47
CA TRP A 268 10.43 2.95 -14.50
C TRP A 268 9.51 1.84 -15.03
N ALA A 269 8.24 1.90 -14.66
CA ALA A 269 7.20 1.02 -15.17
C ALA A 269 6.95 1.32 -16.66
N VAL A 270 6.85 0.27 -17.47
CA VAL A 270 6.52 0.36 -18.89
C VAL A 270 5.10 -0.13 -19.10
N ILE A 271 4.21 0.78 -19.51
CA ILE A 271 2.80 0.49 -19.78
C ILE A 271 2.57 0.47 -21.29
N HIS A 272 1.98 -0.61 -21.79
CA HIS A 272 1.58 -0.71 -23.19
C HIS A 272 0.30 0.09 -23.43
N ARG A 273 0.37 1.16 -24.24
CA ARG A 273 -0.71 2.14 -24.41
C ARG A 273 -2.04 1.53 -24.85
N GLN A 274 -1.99 0.59 -25.78
CA GLN A 274 -3.22 0.03 -26.35
C GLN A 274 -3.96 -0.89 -25.37
N SER A 275 -3.23 -1.65 -24.56
CA SER A 275 -3.84 -2.60 -23.62
C SER A 275 -3.96 -2.08 -22.20
N GLY A 276 -3.30 -0.96 -21.86
CA GLY A 276 -3.19 -0.45 -20.50
C GLY A 276 -2.39 -1.34 -19.55
N ARG A 277 -1.77 -2.41 -20.05
CA ARG A 277 -1.04 -3.39 -19.22
C ARG A 277 0.35 -2.88 -18.87
N LEU A 278 0.76 -3.10 -17.62
CA LEU A 278 2.17 -3.11 -17.24
C LEU A 278 2.85 -4.29 -17.96
N ILE A 279 3.87 -3.99 -18.77
CA ILE A 279 4.60 -4.99 -19.57
C ILE A 279 6.05 -5.16 -19.13
N GLY A 280 6.44 -4.56 -18.00
CA GLY A 280 7.78 -4.68 -17.42
C GLY A 280 8.34 -3.34 -16.96
N TYR A 281 9.67 -3.20 -17.04
CA TYR A 281 10.36 -1.96 -16.68
C TYR A 281 11.48 -1.61 -17.65
N CYS A 282 11.81 -0.32 -17.68
CA CYS A 282 12.98 0.23 -18.36
C CYS A 282 13.38 1.54 -17.69
N GLY A 283 14.68 1.79 -17.57
CA GLY A 283 15.17 3.09 -17.11
C GLY A 283 16.63 3.05 -16.70
N ILE A 284 17.10 4.19 -16.21
CA ILE A 284 18.49 4.40 -15.83
C ILE A 284 18.56 4.35 -14.30
N VAL A 285 19.52 3.60 -13.75
CA VAL A 285 19.74 3.50 -12.31
C VAL A 285 21.21 3.78 -12.00
N VAL A 286 21.50 4.34 -10.83
CA VAL A 286 22.87 4.50 -10.35
C VAL A 286 23.31 3.20 -9.70
N GLU A 287 24.28 2.53 -10.30
CA GLU A 287 24.83 1.25 -9.85
C GLU A 287 26.34 1.34 -9.65
N LYS A 288 26.87 0.49 -8.78
CA LYS A 288 28.32 0.42 -8.56
C LYS A 288 28.95 -0.53 -9.59
N ILE A 289 29.50 0.02 -10.68
CA ILE A 289 30.16 -0.73 -11.75
C ILE A 289 31.68 -0.60 -11.60
N GLU A 290 32.39 -1.72 -11.48
CA GLU A 290 33.87 -1.76 -11.30
C GLU A 290 34.38 -0.81 -10.20
N GLY A 291 33.62 -0.67 -9.11
CA GLY A 291 33.99 0.16 -7.97
C GLY A 291 33.53 1.62 -8.04
N LYS A 292 32.98 2.08 -9.17
CA LYS A 292 32.51 3.45 -9.39
C LYS A 292 30.99 3.51 -9.47
N LEU A 293 30.40 4.63 -9.05
CA LEU A 293 28.97 4.87 -9.27
C LEU A 293 28.78 5.32 -10.72
N GLU A 294 28.02 4.55 -11.47
CA GLU A 294 27.80 4.73 -12.90
C GLU A 294 26.29 4.67 -13.19
N ASN A 295 25.87 5.33 -14.27
CA ASN A 295 24.48 5.28 -14.74
C ASN A 295 24.28 4.06 -15.65
N GLU A 296 23.44 3.12 -15.25
CA GLU A 296 23.14 1.90 -16.00
C GLU A 296 21.73 1.93 -16.56
N LEU A 297 21.61 1.78 -17.89
CA LEU A 297 20.34 1.55 -18.57
C LEU A 297 20.01 0.06 -18.53
N GLY A 298 18.91 -0.28 -17.86
CA GLY A 298 18.41 -1.66 -17.81
C GLY A 298 16.92 -1.75 -18.12
N TYR A 299 16.52 -2.87 -18.71
CA TYR A 299 15.14 -3.17 -19.04
C TYR A 299 14.81 -4.65 -18.89
N ARG A 300 13.53 -4.93 -18.69
CA ARG A 300 12.98 -6.28 -18.68
C ARG A 300 11.52 -6.20 -19.06
N LEU A 301 11.12 -6.91 -20.11
CA LEU A 301 9.74 -6.94 -20.59
C LEU A 301 9.16 -8.35 -20.50
N ASP A 302 7.84 -8.40 -20.36
CA ASP A 302 7.03 -9.61 -20.43
C ASP A 302 7.23 -10.32 -21.78
N SER A 303 7.38 -11.65 -21.75
CA SER A 303 7.62 -12.49 -22.92
C SER A 303 6.52 -12.37 -23.98
N ASP A 304 5.28 -12.07 -23.58
CA ASP A 304 4.14 -11.84 -24.48
C ASP A 304 4.37 -10.64 -25.43
N PHE A 305 5.29 -9.73 -25.09
CA PHE A 305 5.54 -8.47 -25.78
C PHE A 305 6.90 -8.44 -26.50
N TRP A 306 7.61 -9.58 -26.55
CA TRP A 306 8.89 -9.69 -27.26
C TRP A 306 8.72 -9.70 -28.77
N GLY A 307 9.80 -9.45 -29.51
CA GLY A 307 9.80 -9.45 -30.99
C GLY A 307 9.14 -8.23 -31.65
N GLN A 308 8.46 -7.38 -30.88
CA GLN A 308 7.70 -6.22 -31.39
C GLN A 308 8.50 -4.90 -31.39
N GLY A 309 9.77 -4.94 -30.99
CA GLY A 309 10.64 -3.77 -30.87
C GLY A 309 10.33 -2.85 -29.68
N LEU A 310 9.47 -3.29 -28.74
CA LEU A 310 9.05 -2.49 -27.59
C LEU A 310 10.19 -2.22 -26.60
N ALA A 311 11.11 -3.17 -26.41
CA ALA A 311 12.31 -2.94 -25.58
C ALA A 311 13.22 -1.84 -26.16
N THR A 312 13.45 -1.87 -27.48
CA THR A 312 14.21 -0.81 -28.18
C THR A 312 13.52 0.54 -28.06
N GLU A 313 12.19 0.59 -28.23
CA GLU A 313 11.43 1.83 -28.08
C GLU A 313 11.52 2.39 -26.65
N ALA A 314 11.35 1.54 -25.63
CA ALA A 314 11.47 1.95 -24.23
C ALA A 314 12.89 2.42 -23.89
N ALA A 315 13.90 1.63 -24.25
CA ALA A 315 15.31 1.91 -23.96
C ALA A 315 15.78 3.21 -24.62
N LYS A 316 15.39 3.45 -25.89
CA LYS A 316 15.70 4.70 -26.59
C LYS A 316 15.05 5.90 -25.90
N ALA A 317 13.79 5.78 -25.50
CA ALA A 317 13.07 6.86 -24.82
C ALA A 317 13.69 7.19 -23.44
N CYS A 318 14.08 6.17 -22.67
CA CYS A 318 14.77 6.33 -21.39
C CYS A 318 16.17 6.93 -21.56
N LEU A 319 16.92 6.50 -22.59
CA LEU A 319 18.26 7.03 -22.89
C LEU A 319 18.19 8.52 -23.26
N ASN A 320 17.27 8.89 -24.16
CA ASN A 320 17.03 10.29 -24.52
C ASN A 320 16.62 11.12 -23.30
N TYR A 321 15.74 10.61 -22.45
CA TYR A 321 15.39 11.30 -21.20
C TYR A 321 16.60 11.51 -20.29
N GLY A 322 17.48 10.51 -20.19
CA GLY A 322 18.74 10.61 -19.45
C GLY A 322 19.63 11.77 -19.94
N PHE A 323 19.77 11.92 -21.25
CA PHE A 323 20.57 13.00 -21.82
C PHE A 323 19.85 14.35 -21.77
N ASP A 324 18.60 14.42 -22.21
CA ASP A 324 17.88 15.68 -22.42
C ASP A 324 17.32 16.29 -21.13
N LYS A 325 16.95 15.46 -20.14
CA LYS A 325 16.27 15.90 -18.91
C LYS A 325 17.10 15.72 -17.66
N LEU A 326 17.88 14.65 -17.59
CA LEU A 326 18.77 14.41 -16.45
C LEU A 326 20.18 14.97 -16.68
N ASN A 327 20.50 15.46 -17.88
CA ASN A 327 21.82 15.99 -18.26
C ASN A 327 22.96 15.01 -17.94
N LEU A 328 22.73 13.71 -18.16
CA LEU A 328 23.78 12.72 -17.97
C LEU A 328 24.79 12.81 -19.12
N ASP A 329 26.09 12.79 -18.81
CA ASP A 329 27.12 12.79 -19.86
C ASP A 329 27.30 11.40 -20.49
N CYS A 330 27.06 10.36 -19.69
CA CYS A 330 27.36 8.98 -20.04
C CYS A 330 26.36 8.02 -19.40
N VAL A 331 25.93 7.03 -20.18
CA VAL A 331 25.10 5.92 -19.73
C VAL A 331 25.72 4.60 -20.21
N LEU A 332 25.82 3.64 -19.30
CA LEU A 332 26.32 2.29 -19.54
C LEU A 332 25.16 1.30 -19.71
N GLY A 333 25.41 0.23 -20.44
CA GLY A 333 24.51 -0.92 -20.55
C GLY A 333 25.29 -2.20 -20.31
N LEU A 334 24.79 -3.05 -19.43
CA LEU A 334 25.46 -4.29 -19.03
C LEU A 334 24.69 -5.49 -19.58
N VAL A 335 25.38 -6.34 -20.33
CA VAL A 335 24.76 -7.49 -21.00
C VAL A 335 25.59 -8.74 -20.80
N GLU A 336 24.99 -9.81 -20.31
CA GLU A 336 25.62 -11.13 -20.31
C GLU A 336 25.92 -11.56 -21.75
N PRO A 337 27.13 -12.05 -22.09
CA PRO A 337 27.55 -12.33 -23.48
C PRO A 337 26.58 -13.21 -24.29
N GLU A 338 25.86 -14.10 -23.62
CA GLU A 338 24.89 -15.02 -24.22
C GLU A 338 23.53 -14.35 -24.51
N ASN A 339 23.23 -13.22 -23.87
CA ASN A 339 22.00 -12.46 -24.05
C ASN A 339 22.07 -11.57 -25.31
N LYS A 340 22.13 -12.23 -26.47
CA LYS A 340 22.19 -11.58 -27.79
C LYS A 340 21.01 -10.66 -28.06
N ALA A 341 19.84 -10.94 -27.49
CA ALA A 341 18.65 -10.11 -27.65
C ALA A 341 18.83 -8.73 -27.00
N SER A 342 19.39 -8.70 -25.78
CA SER A 342 19.68 -7.44 -25.08
C SER A 342 20.79 -6.66 -25.78
N ALA A 343 21.88 -7.33 -26.20
CA ALA A 343 22.96 -6.68 -26.96
C ALA A 343 22.44 -5.94 -28.20
N LYS A 344 21.59 -6.60 -29.00
CA LYS A 344 20.95 -6.00 -30.18
C LYS A 344 20.06 -4.80 -29.85
N VAL A 345 19.44 -4.76 -28.67
CA VAL A 345 18.64 -3.60 -28.25
C VAL A 345 19.56 -2.42 -27.97
N LEU A 346 20.65 -2.61 -27.24
CA LEU A 346 21.64 -1.55 -26.96
C LEU A 346 22.29 -1.00 -28.23
N GLU A 347 22.68 -1.88 -29.15
CA GLU A 347 23.24 -1.49 -30.46
C GLU A 347 22.24 -0.66 -31.29
N LYS A 348 20.96 -1.07 -31.32
CA LYS A 348 19.91 -0.36 -32.08
C LYS A 348 19.60 1.03 -31.55
N ILE A 349 19.88 1.31 -30.28
CA ILE A 349 19.68 2.64 -29.69
C ILE A 349 20.95 3.49 -29.73
N GLY A 350 22.02 3.00 -30.39
CA GLY A 350 23.27 3.73 -30.60
C GLY A 350 24.29 3.59 -29.49
N MET A 351 24.17 2.58 -28.60
CA MET A 351 25.24 2.28 -27.65
C MET A 351 26.31 1.42 -28.30
N GLU A 352 27.57 1.74 -28.03
CA GLU A 352 28.73 1.05 -28.58
C GLU A 352 29.32 0.08 -27.56
N PHE A 353 29.75 -1.09 -28.02
CA PHE A 353 30.51 -2.02 -27.17
C PHE A 353 31.89 -1.43 -26.86
N VAL A 354 32.23 -1.35 -25.58
CA VAL A 354 33.52 -0.80 -25.14
C VAL A 354 34.47 -1.92 -24.76
N LYS A 355 34.04 -2.81 -23.86
CA LYS A 355 34.86 -3.88 -23.30
C LYS A 355 34.02 -4.93 -22.58
N GLU A 356 34.67 -6.02 -22.19
CA GLU A 356 34.14 -6.93 -21.17
C GLU A 356 34.53 -6.44 -19.76
N SER A 357 33.73 -6.79 -18.75
CA SER A 357 33.94 -6.38 -17.36
C SER A 357 35.20 -7.00 -16.78
N ASN A 358 36.00 -6.21 -16.07
CA ASN A 358 37.24 -6.65 -15.43
C ASN A 358 37.00 -7.55 -14.21
N SER A 359 35.82 -7.45 -13.60
CA SER A 359 35.42 -8.25 -12.45
C SER A 359 34.28 -9.18 -12.80
N VAL A 360 34.35 -10.40 -12.29
CA VAL A 360 33.26 -11.37 -12.34
C VAL A 360 32.18 -10.94 -11.35
N TRP A 361 30.95 -10.78 -11.84
CA TRP A 361 29.78 -10.53 -11.02
C TRP A 361 28.95 -11.80 -10.95
N ASP A 362 28.91 -12.39 -9.76
CA ASP A 362 28.20 -13.65 -9.49
C ASP A 362 28.59 -14.77 -10.48
N GLY A 363 29.90 -14.99 -10.64
CA GLY A 363 30.43 -16.00 -11.55
C GLY A 363 30.39 -15.64 -13.05
N LYS A 364 29.83 -14.48 -13.42
CA LYS A 364 29.63 -14.08 -14.83
C LYS A 364 30.42 -12.83 -15.24
N VAL A 365 30.86 -12.83 -16.51
CA VAL A 365 31.43 -11.65 -17.18
C VAL A 365 30.31 -10.93 -17.93
N PHE A 366 30.34 -9.61 -17.94
CA PHE A 366 29.37 -8.77 -18.65
C PHE A 366 30.06 -7.98 -19.76
N ARG A 367 29.38 -7.81 -20.89
CA ARG A 367 29.74 -6.84 -21.93
C ARG A 367 29.23 -5.48 -21.53
N ILE A 368 30.11 -4.49 -21.57
CA ILE A 368 29.82 -3.11 -21.25
C ILE A 368 29.65 -2.33 -22.55
N TYR A 369 28.44 -1.83 -22.75
CA TYR A 369 28.09 -0.89 -23.80
C TYR A 369 28.03 0.53 -23.22
N LYS A 370 28.30 1.54 -24.04
CA LYS A 370 28.33 2.95 -23.62
C LYS A 370 27.62 3.83 -24.64
N ALA A 371 26.89 4.83 -24.16
CA ALA A 371 26.46 5.98 -24.93
C ALA A 371 26.90 7.27 -24.23
N ILE A 372 27.25 8.27 -25.04
CA ILE A 372 27.72 9.57 -24.60
C ILE A 372 26.78 10.63 -25.17
N SER A 373 26.43 11.63 -24.36
CA SER A 373 25.60 12.75 -24.79
C SER A 373 26.30 13.55 -25.90
N GLY A 374 25.61 13.78 -27.03
CA GLY A 374 26.07 14.72 -28.07
C GLY A 374 26.98 14.17 -29.17
N VAL A 375 27.12 12.85 -29.35
CA VAL A 375 27.95 12.28 -30.44
C VAL A 375 27.23 12.22 -31.80
N ASP A 376 25.91 12.44 -31.87
CA ASP A 376 25.21 12.64 -33.15
C ASP A 376 24.17 13.78 -33.02
N LYS A 377 24.51 14.96 -33.55
CA LYS A 377 23.56 15.99 -33.98
C LYS A 377 23.77 16.27 -35.46
#